data_AF-A0A1S8TK57-F1
#
_entry.id   AF-A0A1S8TK57-F1
#
_cell.length_a   1.000
_cell.length_b   1.000
_cell.length_c   1.000
_cell.angle_alpha   90.00
_cell.angle_beta   90.00
_cell.angle_gamma   90.00
#
_symmetry.space_group_name_H-M   'P 1'
#
loop_
_entity.id
_entity.type
_entity.pdbx_description
1 polymer ?
#
loop_
_entity_poly.entity_id
_entity_poly.type
_entity_poly.pdbx_seq_one_letter_code
_entity_poly.pdbx_strand_id
1 'polypeptide(L)'
;MLIGYKWRKVIKKSIAFVAALSIYLGTGIAFLSNTAKAATANELICSATAYTASDGSLTASGRAVERNQDGISTVSVDPNVIPFGTYLYIEGYGYAVAADTGSSIKGNEVDVYFRSSSECNNWGRQTVKVTVLGDSINW
;
A
#
# COMPACT_ATOMS: atom_id res chain seq x y z
N MET A 1 8.15 31.51 58.13
CA MET A 1 7.75 31.89 56.74
C MET A 1 8.49 31.13 55.62
N LEU A 2 9.67 30.52 55.86
CA LEU A 2 10.52 29.89 54.81
C LEU A 2 10.15 28.45 54.41
N ILE A 3 9.46 27.70 55.29
CA ILE A 3 9.12 26.28 55.05
C ILE A 3 8.10 26.14 53.89
N GLY A 4 7.04 26.95 53.87
CA GLY A 4 6.04 26.91 52.78
C GLY A 4 6.59 27.30 51.41
N TYR A 5 7.64 28.12 51.35
CA TYR A 5 8.28 28.53 50.09
C TYR A 5 9.11 27.40 49.47
N LYS A 6 9.79 26.60 50.31
CA LYS A 6 10.60 25.45 49.86
C LYS A 6 9.71 24.35 49.28
N TRP A 7 8.59 24.04 49.94
CA TRP A 7 7.61 23.03 49.49
C TRP A 7 6.91 23.44 48.19
N ARG A 8 6.52 24.71 48.03
CA ARG A 8 5.97 25.24 46.77
C ARG A 8 6.93 25.09 45.59
N LYS A 9 8.23 25.26 45.81
CA LYS A 9 9.26 25.13 44.75
C LYS A 9 9.44 23.68 44.31
N VAL A 10 9.36 22.73 45.24
CA VAL A 10 9.41 21.29 44.96
C VAL A 10 8.16 20.85 44.17
N ILE A 11 6.96 21.26 44.62
CA ILE A 11 5.70 20.92 43.94
C ILE A 11 5.68 21.44 42.49
N LYS A 12 6.11 22.69 42.26
CA LYS A 12 6.17 23.27 40.89
C LYS A 12 7.14 22.51 39.97
N LYS A 13 8.29 22.06 40.48
CA LYS A 13 9.25 21.25 39.71
C LYS A 13 8.68 19.87 39.36
N SER A 14 7.99 19.23 40.30
CA SER A 14 7.35 17.93 40.05
C SER A 14 6.24 18.03 39.00
N ILE A 15 5.40 19.07 39.04
CA ILE A 15 4.36 19.30 38.03
C ILE A 15 4.98 19.52 36.64
N ALA A 16 6.05 20.32 36.56
CA ALA A 16 6.75 20.55 35.28
C ALA A 16 7.36 19.26 34.73
N PHE A 17 7.90 18.40 35.59
CA PHE A 17 8.46 17.10 35.18
C PHE A 17 7.37 16.14 34.66
N VAL A 18 6.24 16.05 35.35
CA VAL A 18 5.10 15.22 34.91
C VAL A 18 4.55 15.74 33.58
N ALA A 19 4.39 17.05 33.41
CA ALA A 19 3.92 17.64 32.15
C ALA A 19 4.88 17.35 30.99
N ALA A 20 6.19 17.51 31.19
CA ALA A 20 7.20 17.22 30.17
C ALA A 20 7.23 15.73 29.78
N LEU A 21 7.12 14.83 30.76
CA LEU A 21 7.09 13.39 30.52
C LEU A 21 5.84 12.97 29.75
N SER A 22 4.66 13.51 30.08
CA SER A 22 3.41 13.25 29.36
C SER A 22 3.48 13.70 27.91
N ILE A 23 4.06 14.88 27.65
CA ILE A 23 4.26 15.39 26.28
C ILE A 23 5.25 14.49 25.52
N TYR A 24 6.36 14.11 26.15
CA TYR A 24 7.37 13.27 25.51
C TYR A 24 6.81 11.87 25.14
N LEU A 25 6.08 11.23 26.06
CA LEU A 25 5.44 9.94 25.81
C LEU A 25 4.32 10.06 24.76
N GLY A 26 3.48 11.09 24.85
CA GLY A 26 2.38 11.29 23.91
C GLY A 26 2.86 11.58 22.48
N THR A 27 3.88 12.44 22.34
CA THR A 27 4.48 12.75 21.04
C THR A 27 5.19 11.54 20.44
N GLY A 28 5.92 10.76 21.24
CA GLY A 28 6.56 9.52 20.79
C GLY A 28 5.57 8.50 20.25
N ILE A 29 4.45 8.28 20.95
CA ILE A 29 3.41 7.34 20.51
C ILE A 29 2.73 7.81 19.21
N ALA A 30 2.42 9.11 19.09
CA ALA A 30 1.83 9.66 17.88
C ALA A 30 2.78 9.60 16.66
N PHE A 31 4.08 9.79 16.89
CA PHE A 31 5.07 9.68 15.82
C PHE A 31 5.21 8.24 15.31
N LEU A 32 5.24 7.27 16.23
CA LEU A 32 5.30 5.85 15.90
C LEU A 32 4.07 5.39 15.12
N SER A 33 2.87 5.79 15.55
CA SER A 33 1.63 5.41 14.86
C SER A 33 1.53 6.02 13.45
N ASN A 34 1.92 7.28 13.28
CA ASN A 34 1.96 7.91 11.96
C ASN A 34 3.00 7.26 11.04
N THR A 35 4.15 6.87 11.57
CA THR A 35 5.20 6.18 10.79
C THR A 35 4.73 4.79 10.35
N ALA A 36 4.09 4.03 11.24
CA ALA A 36 3.49 2.74 10.90
C ALA A 36 2.38 2.89 9.85
N LYS A 37 1.50 3.88 10.00
CA LYS A 37 0.42 4.16 9.04
C LYS A 37 0.95 4.56 7.67
N ALA A 38 2.02 5.36 7.61
CA ALA A 38 2.69 5.73 6.36
C ALA A 38 3.39 4.54 5.70
N ALA A 39 4.05 3.66 6.47
CA ALA A 39 4.65 2.44 5.96
C ALA A 39 3.60 1.46 5.39
N THR A 40 2.42 1.36 6.02
CA THR A 40 1.32 0.53 5.51
C THR A 40 0.54 1.15 4.36
N ALA A 41 0.56 2.48 4.19
CA ALA A 41 -0.26 3.14 3.17
C ALA A 41 0.13 2.73 1.73
N ASN A 42 1.38 2.30 1.53
CA ASN A 42 1.89 1.89 0.23
C ASN A 42 1.94 0.37 0.05
N GLU A 43 1.54 -0.44 1.03
CA GLU A 43 1.52 -1.90 0.92
C GLU A 43 0.12 -2.47 1.15
N LEU A 44 -0.36 -3.28 0.22
CA LEU A 44 -1.63 -3.96 0.26
C LEU A 44 -1.39 -5.47 0.24
N ILE A 45 -2.09 -6.19 1.11
CA ILE A 45 -2.19 -7.65 1.00
C ILE A 45 -3.40 -7.95 0.12
N CYS A 46 -3.15 -8.56 -1.02
CA CYS A 46 -4.15 -8.80 -2.04
C CYS A 46 -4.32 -10.30 -2.33
N SER A 47 -5.53 -10.70 -2.67
CA SER A 47 -5.74 -11.98 -3.37
C SER A 47 -5.35 -11.78 -4.83
N ALA A 48 -4.41 -12.59 -5.32
CA ALA A 48 -3.96 -12.57 -6.70
C ALA A 48 -4.46 -13.80 -7.46
N THR A 49 -5.04 -13.57 -8.63
CA THR A 49 -5.31 -14.58 -9.65
C THR A 49 -4.53 -14.30 -10.92
N ALA A 50 -4.68 -15.16 -11.91
CA ALA A 50 -4.13 -14.96 -13.23
C ALA A 50 -5.19 -15.17 -14.32
N TYR A 51 -5.10 -14.36 -15.37
CA TYR A 51 -5.92 -14.48 -16.57
C TYR A 51 -5.06 -14.42 -17.83
N THR A 52 -5.65 -14.82 -18.95
CA THR A 52 -5.03 -14.74 -20.27
C THR A 52 -6.02 -14.15 -21.27
N ALA A 53 -5.49 -13.54 -22.32
CA ALA A 53 -6.21 -12.89 -23.39
C ALA A 53 -5.31 -12.86 -24.63
N SER A 54 -5.92 -12.77 -25.81
CA SER A 54 -5.19 -12.64 -27.07
C SER A 54 -4.30 -11.39 -27.07
N ASP A 55 -3.10 -11.50 -27.60
CA ASP A 55 -2.17 -10.37 -27.74
C ASP A 55 -2.84 -9.16 -28.42
N GLY A 56 -2.64 -7.97 -27.85
CA GLY A 56 -3.26 -6.74 -28.34
C GLY A 56 -4.72 -6.52 -27.92
N SER A 57 -5.31 -7.42 -27.12
CA SER A 57 -6.62 -7.19 -26.49
C SER A 57 -6.57 -5.93 -25.62
N LEU A 58 -7.65 -5.15 -25.64
CA LEU A 58 -7.71 -3.89 -24.91
C LEU A 58 -8.25 -4.11 -23.49
N THR A 59 -7.54 -3.52 -22.53
CA THR A 59 -7.96 -3.39 -21.13
C THR A 59 -9.03 -2.30 -20.99
N ALA A 60 -9.70 -2.24 -19.84
CA ALA A 60 -10.69 -1.20 -19.53
C ALA A 60 -10.15 0.23 -19.62
N SER A 61 -8.84 0.45 -19.41
CA SER A 61 -8.19 1.75 -19.62
C SER A 61 -7.91 2.10 -21.09
N GLY A 62 -8.14 1.17 -22.02
CA GLY A 62 -7.83 1.30 -23.44
C GLY A 62 -6.38 0.94 -23.81
N ARG A 63 -5.54 0.53 -22.84
CA ARG A 63 -4.19 0.01 -23.11
C ARG A 63 -4.27 -1.44 -23.59
N ALA A 64 -3.35 -1.85 -24.45
CA ALA A 64 -3.19 -3.26 -24.80
C ALA A 64 -2.71 -4.06 -23.58
N VAL A 65 -3.20 -5.30 -23.43
CA VAL A 65 -2.67 -6.25 -22.47
C VAL A 65 -1.20 -6.52 -22.77
N GLU A 66 -0.36 -6.51 -21.74
CA GLU A 66 1.09 -6.69 -21.86
C GLU A 66 1.64 -7.47 -20.68
N ARG A 67 2.49 -8.47 -20.99
CA ARG A 67 3.30 -9.18 -20.00
C ARG A 67 4.78 -8.92 -20.28
N ASN A 68 5.42 -8.11 -19.44
CA ASN A 68 6.85 -7.85 -19.53
C ASN A 68 7.52 -8.19 -18.20
N GLN A 69 8.42 -9.18 -18.19
CA GLN A 69 9.13 -9.62 -16.98
C GLN A 69 10.24 -8.63 -16.58
N ASP A 70 10.85 -7.96 -17.55
CA ASP A 70 11.92 -6.97 -17.35
C ASP A 70 11.41 -5.53 -17.35
N GLY A 71 10.08 -5.36 -17.34
CA GLY A 71 9.43 -4.06 -17.49
C GLY A 71 8.05 -4.03 -16.83
N ILE A 72 7.14 -3.28 -17.42
CA ILE A 72 5.82 -3.00 -16.83
C ILE A 72 4.76 -3.84 -17.53
N SER A 73 4.09 -4.69 -16.75
CA SER A 73 2.94 -5.47 -17.22
C SER A 73 1.62 -4.76 -16.93
N THR A 74 0.55 -5.05 -17.67
CA THR A 74 -0.80 -4.59 -17.32
C THR A 74 -1.47 -5.57 -16.38
N VAL A 75 -2.21 -5.07 -15.39
CA VAL A 75 -2.97 -5.90 -14.44
C VAL A 75 -4.38 -5.37 -14.22
N SER A 76 -5.28 -6.27 -13.83
CA SER A 76 -6.66 -5.93 -13.50
C SER A 76 -6.80 -5.73 -11.99
N VAL A 77 -7.49 -4.66 -11.57
CA VAL A 77 -7.67 -4.28 -10.15
C VAL A 77 -9.09 -3.76 -9.91
N ASP A 78 -9.47 -3.53 -8.66
CA ASP A 78 -10.63 -2.69 -8.32
C ASP A 78 -10.23 -1.20 -8.36
N PRO A 79 -10.77 -0.39 -9.30
CA PRO A 79 -10.42 1.03 -9.41
C PRO A 79 -10.76 1.88 -8.18
N ASN A 80 -11.68 1.42 -7.32
CA ASN A 80 -12.02 2.12 -6.09
C ASN A 80 -10.97 1.94 -4.99
N VAL A 81 -10.12 0.90 -5.10
CA VAL A 81 -9.02 0.62 -4.17
C VAL A 81 -7.68 1.01 -4.77
N ILE A 82 -7.45 0.63 -6.03
CA ILE A 82 -6.23 0.95 -6.79
C ILE A 82 -6.68 1.65 -8.08
N PRO A 83 -6.62 3.00 -8.16
CA PRO A 83 -7.01 3.73 -9.36
C PRO A 83 -6.23 3.30 -10.60
N PHE A 84 -6.85 3.42 -11.78
CA PHE A 84 -6.14 3.20 -13.04
C PHE A 84 -4.94 4.15 -13.20
N GLY A 85 -3.89 3.66 -13.86
CA GLY A 85 -2.62 4.36 -14.03
C GLY A 85 -1.69 4.25 -12.83
N THR A 86 -2.12 3.63 -11.72
CA THR A 86 -1.26 3.36 -10.58
C THR A 86 -0.20 2.31 -10.95
N TYR A 87 1.07 2.63 -10.68
CA TYR A 87 2.19 1.71 -10.78
C TYR A 87 2.33 0.91 -9.50
N LEU A 88 2.57 -0.38 -9.68
CA LEU A 88 2.59 -1.39 -8.64
C LEU A 88 3.87 -2.22 -8.76
N TYR A 89 4.33 -2.74 -7.62
CA TYR A 89 5.18 -3.92 -7.58
C TYR A 89 4.40 -5.06 -6.93
N ILE A 90 4.24 -6.16 -7.65
CA ILE A 90 3.51 -7.35 -7.18
C ILE A 90 4.53 -8.44 -6.89
N GLU A 91 4.59 -8.88 -5.64
CA GLU A 91 5.53 -9.91 -5.19
C GLU A 91 5.40 -11.19 -6.03
N GLY A 92 6.52 -11.69 -6.55
CA GLY A 92 6.57 -12.88 -7.42
C GLY A 92 6.15 -12.65 -8.88
N TYR A 93 5.57 -11.50 -9.23
CA TYR A 93 5.16 -11.20 -10.61
C TYR A 93 6.00 -10.12 -11.29
N GLY A 94 6.32 -9.04 -10.56
CA GLY A 94 7.13 -7.92 -11.02
C GLY A 94 6.38 -6.59 -11.07
N TYR A 95 6.90 -5.64 -11.85
CA TYR A 95 6.32 -4.31 -12.00
C TYR A 95 5.09 -4.34 -12.89
N ALA A 96 4.08 -3.57 -12.48
CA ALA A 96 2.79 -3.54 -13.15
C ALA A 96 2.16 -2.14 -13.14
N VAL A 97 1.19 -1.95 -14.04
CA VAL A 97 0.30 -0.78 -14.05
C VAL A 97 -1.16 -1.26 -13.99
N ALA A 98 -1.93 -0.64 -13.11
CA ALA A 98 -3.37 -0.82 -13.02
C ALA A 98 -4.03 -0.28 -14.31
N ALA A 99 -4.40 -1.18 -15.21
CA ALA A 99 -4.90 -0.82 -16.53
C ALA A 99 -6.28 -1.44 -16.83
N ASP A 100 -6.71 -2.42 -16.05
CA ASP A 100 -7.89 -3.20 -16.35
C ASP A 100 -8.79 -3.43 -15.13
N THR A 101 -10.04 -3.81 -15.35
CA THR A 101 -10.96 -4.23 -14.29
C THR A 101 -11.88 -5.32 -14.80
N GLY A 102 -12.33 -6.19 -13.89
CA GLY A 102 -13.37 -7.18 -14.15
C GLY A 102 -14.60 -6.98 -13.25
N SER A 103 -15.71 -7.62 -13.62
CA SER A 103 -16.88 -7.71 -12.74
C SER A 103 -16.58 -8.43 -11.43
N SER A 104 -15.70 -9.44 -11.49
CA SER A 104 -15.28 -10.25 -10.34
C SER A 104 -14.11 -9.68 -9.54
N ILE A 105 -13.38 -8.69 -10.06
CA ILE A 105 -12.22 -8.09 -9.39
C ILE A 105 -12.71 -6.96 -8.48
N LYS A 106 -12.76 -7.22 -7.17
CA LYS A 106 -13.34 -6.29 -6.17
C LYS A 106 -12.54 -6.27 -4.88
N GLY A 107 -12.39 -5.09 -4.28
CA GLY A 107 -11.62 -4.89 -3.06
C GLY A 107 -10.11 -5.07 -3.29
N ASN A 108 -9.43 -5.73 -2.34
CA ASN A 108 -8.00 -6.01 -2.42
C ASN A 108 -7.73 -7.25 -3.29
N GLU A 109 -8.13 -7.20 -4.55
CA GLU A 109 -7.90 -8.26 -5.54
C GLU A 109 -7.10 -7.73 -6.72
N VAL A 110 -6.14 -8.53 -7.19
CA VAL A 110 -5.38 -8.27 -8.40
C VAL A 110 -5.47 -9.49 -9.33
N ASP A 111 -5.65 -9.25 -10.62
CA ASP A 111 -5.60 -10.31 -11.64
C ASP A 111 -4.42 -10.03 -12.56
N VAL A 112 -3.43 -10.93 -12.56
CA VAL A 112 -2.21 -10.74 -13.35
C VAL A 112 -2.35 -11.38 -14.72
N TYR A 113 -1.86 -10.70 -15.75
CA TYR A 113 -1.94 -11.17 -17.12
C TYR A 113 -0.78 -12.12 -17.46
N PHE A 114 -1.08 -13.25 -18.09
CA PHE A 114 -0.08 -14.10 -18.73
C PHE A 114 -0.45 -14.42 -20.17
N ARG A 115 0.57 -14.73 -20.99
CA ARG A 115 0.39 -15.04 -22.41
C ARG A 115 -0.21 -16.43 -22.64
N SER A 116 -0.13 -17.33 -21.66
CA SER A 116 -0.62 -18.70 -21.80
C SER A 116 -1.42 -19.17 -20.58
N SER A 117 -2.42 -20.02 -20.82
CA SER A 117 -3.20 -20.65 -19.74
C SER A 117 -2.34 -21.54 -18.83
N SER A 118 -1.24 -22.10 -19.37
CA SER A 118 -0.30 -22.88 -18.55
C SER A 118 0.39 -22.03 -17.49
N GLU A 119 0.78 -20.79 -17.83
CA GLU A 119 1.35 -19.86 -16.86
C GLU A 119 0.31 -19.43 -15.81
N CYS A 120 -0.95 -19.19 -16.23
CA CYS A 120 -2.03 -18.90 -15.28
C CYS A 120 -2.23 -20.03 -14.27
N ASN A 121 -2.22 -21.28 -14.75
CA ASN A 121 -2.36 -22.46 -13.88
C ASN A 121 -1.18 -22.62 -12.93
N ASN A 122 0.04 -22.33 -13.39
CA ASN A 122 1.24 -22.37 -12.54
C ASN A 122 1.23 -21.26 -11.49
N TRP A 123 0.68 -20.08 -11.82
CA TRP A 123 0.51 -18.99 -10.87
C TRP A 123 -0.54 -19.33 -9.80
N GLY A 124 -1.69 -19.89 -10.21
CA GLY A 124 -2.78 -20.23 -9.31
C GLY A 124 -3.41 -19.02 -8.61
N ARG A 125 -4.28 -19.26 -7.62
CA ARG A 125 -4.75 -18.20 -6.70
C ARG A 125 -3.85 -18.18 -5.48
N GLN A 126 -3.34 -17.02 -5.13
CA GLN A 126 -2.45 -16.86 -3.98
C GLN A 126 -2.65 -15.51 -3.29
N THR A 127 -2.11 -15.37 -2.08
CA THR A 127 -2.06 -14.09 -1.38
C THR A 127 -0.70 -13.47 -1.62
N VAL A 128 -0.67 -12.26 -2.15
CA VAL A 128 0.57 -11.55 -2.48
C VAL A 128 0.60 -10.18 -1.82
N LYS A 129 1.81 -9.71 -1.55
CA LYS A 129 2.02 -8.30 -1.22
C LYS A 129 2.10 -7.47 -2.51
N VAL A 130 1.36 -6.37 -2.52
CA VAL A 130 1.34 -5.37 -3.58
C VAL A 130 1.83 -4.06 -3.01
N THR A 131 2.91 -3.52 -3.56
CA THR A 131 3.43 -2.20 -3.20
C THR A 131 2.97 -1.17 -4.22
N VAL A 132 2.28 -0.13 -3.75
CA VAL A 132 1.86 1.02 -4.56
C VAL A 132 3.04 1.98 -4.71
N LEU A 133 3.44 2.24 -5.95
CA LEU A 133 4.60 3.06 -6.28
C LEU A 133 4.24 4.52 -6.63
N GLY A 134 2.98 4.78 -6.99
CA GLY A 134 2.48 6.10 -7.40
C GLY A 134 1.64 6.02 -8.68
N ASP A 135 1.07 7.13 -9.11
CA ASP A 135 0.30 7.24 -10.37
C ASP A 135 1.06 8.07 -11.42
N SER A 136 0.54 8.08 -12.66
CA SER A 136 1.17 8.80 -13.76
C SER A 136 1.10 10.33 -13.71
N ILE A 137 0.52 10.88 -12.65
CA ILE A 137 0.39 12.33 -12.47
C ILE A 137 1.54 12.86 -11.60
N ASN A 138 2.23 11.98 -10.87
CA ASN A 138 3.27 12.32 -9.91
C ASN A 138 4.71 11.89 -10.32
N TRP A 139 4.94 11.53 -11.59
CA TRP A 139 6.27 11.33 -12.18
C TRP A 139 6.47 12.20 -13.42
#